data_AF-R1FV60-F1
#
_entry.id   AF-R1FV60-F1
#
_cell.length_a   1.000
_cell.length_b   1.000
_cell.length_c   1.000
_cell.angle_alpha   90.00
_cell.angle_beta   90.00
_cell.angle_gamma   90.00
#
_symmetry.space_group_name_H-M   'P 1'
#
loop_
_entity.id
_entity.type
_entity.pdbx_description
1 polymer ?
#
loop_
_entity_poly.entity_id
_entity_poly.type
_entity_poly.pdbx_seq_one_letter_code
_entity_poly.pdbx_strand_id
1 'polypeptide(L)'
;MKTHNINAIRTCHQPNDTRLYELADELGFWVMDEADLETHGFFCIEEESLSPEDKAKPYEERKLIIHDAAAKWTSDNPVWEAAYVDRMKQMVARDKNHPCVIMWSLGNEAFYGFNHQAMYDWGKKYDPDRTIHYEGDIHAQTVDLFSLMYPKLDILRDFADNWDEKKPMVLCEFAHAMGNGPGAMKEYLELFYKHPCLQGGWVWEWANHGLETTSADGEKYYGYGGDFSDEPNDGTFVMDGLVRSDHSIAPGLVEYKKAIEPVQLVAGSTTSVTVVNRYDFSTLEHLDCHLSIIGDGLSQTFQKAPTYS
;
A
#
# COMPACT_ATOMS: atom_id res chain seq x y z
N MET A 1 -9.13 -8.75 6.64
CA MET A 1 -8.40 -8.83 5.36
C MET A 1 -8.83 -10.01 4.46
N LYS A 2 -8.53 -11.30 4.75
CA LYS A 2 -8.87 -12.43 3.86
C LYS A 2 -10.34 -12.51 3.45
N THR A 3 -11.26 -12.26 4.37
CA THR A 3 -12.72 -12.23 4.11
C THR A 3 -13.17 -11.11 3.16
N HIS A 4 -12.25 -10.22 2.80
CA HIS A 4 -12.41 -9.07 1.92
C HIS A 4 -11.45 -9.13 0.73
N ASN A 5 -11.01 -10.34 0.34
CA ASN A 5 -10.20 -10.62 -0.85
C ASN A 5 -8.77 -10.03 -0.86
N ILE A 6 -8.33 -9.41 0.25
CA ILE A 6 -6.97 -8.88 0.40
C ILE A 6 -5.98 -10.05 0.52
N ASN A 7 -4.87 -9.98 -0.23
CA ASN A 7 -3.81 -10.99 -0.26
C ASN A 7 -2.42 -10.46 0.14
N ALA A 8 -2.23 -9.15 0.32
CA ALA A 8 -0.93 -8.55 0.63
C ALA A 8 -1.01 -7.53 1.77
N ILE A 9 0.10 -7.39 2.51
CA ILE A 9 0.30 -6.46 3.62
C ILE A 9 1.64 -5.75 3.43
N ARG A 10 1.67 -4.44 3.60
CA ARG A 10 2.90 -3.65 3.77
C ARG A 10 2.97 -3.25 5.24
N THR A 11 4.12 -3.43 5.90
CA THR A 11 4.27 -3.07 7.32
C THR A 11 4.64 -1.59 7.48
N CYS A 12 3.71 -0.70 7.12
CA CYS A 12 3.90 0.75 7.18
C CYS A 12 4.15 1.22 8.63
N HIS A 13 5.23 1.91 8.97
CA HIS A 13 6.51 2.06 8.24
C HIS A 13 7.68 1.52 9.05
N GLN A 14 7.47 0.35 9.65
CA GLN A 14 8.43 -0.32 10.53
C GLN A 14 8.09 -1.81 10.67
N PRO A 15 9.08 -2.65 11.06
CA PRO A 15 8.82 -4.07 11.27
C PRO A 15 7.80 -4.25 12.41
N ASN A 16 6.76 -5.06 12.17
CA ASN A 16 5.70 -5.27 13.15
C ASN A 16 6.10 -6.30 14.23
N ASP A 17 5.20 -6.61 15.15
CA ASP A 17 5.33 -7.73 16.07
C ASP A 17 5.51 -9.05 15.31
N THR A 18 6.39 -9.93 15.79
CA THR A 18 6.73 -11.20 15.12
C THR A 18 5.51 -12.09 14.84
N ARG A 19 4.45 -11.96 15.64
CA ARG A 19 3.19 -12.70 15.46
C ARG A 19 2.46 -12.34 14.17
N LEU A 20 2.68 -11.14 13.60
CA LEU A 20 2.09 -10.78 12.31
C LEU A 20 2.60 -11.72 11.21
N TYR A 21 3.90 -11.99 11.19
CA TYR A 21 4.54 -12.81 10.16
C TYR A 21 4.19 -14.29 10.33
N GLU A 22 4.13 -14.79 11.58
CA GLU A 22 3.61 -16.13 11.88
C GLU A 22 2.19 -16.32 11.35
N LEU A 23 1.29 -15.36 11.61
CA LEU A 23 -0.08 -15.40 11.10
C LEU A 23 -0.16 -15.23 9.58
N ALA A 24 0.72 -14.42 8.98
CA ALA A 24 0.77 -14.21 7.54
C ALA A 24 1.23 -15.48 6.80
N ASP A 25 2.18 -16.23 7.38
CA ASP A 25 2.60 -17.54 6.88
C ASP A 25 1.44 -18.55 6.88
N GLU A 26 0.66 -18.60 7.97
CA GLU A 26 -0.46 -19.55 8.11
C GLU A 26 -1.69 -19.18 7.26
N LEU A 27 -2.06 -17.90 7.24
CA LEU A 27 -3.28 -17.41 6.55
C LEU A 27 -3.05 -17.15 5.06
N GLY A 28 -1.79 -17.13 4.63
CA GLY A 28 -1.38 -16.84 3.26
C GLY A 28 -1.55 -15.37 2.90
N PHE A 29 -0.56 -14.56 3.27
CA PHE A 29 -0.38 -13.18 2.81
C PHE A 29 0.99 -12.99 2.18
N TRP A 30 1.07 -12.10 1.19
CA TRP A 30 2.32 -11.52 0.70
C TRP A 30 2.69 -10.32 1.57
N VAL A 31 3.85 -10.34 2.18
CA VAL A 31 4.32 -9.28 3.07
C VAL A 31 5.48 -8.52 2.41
N MET A 32 5.30 -7.21 2.29
CA MET A 32 6.39 -6.25 2.12
C MET A 32 6.78 -5.78 3.53
N ASP A 33 7.92 -6.26 4.01
CA ASP A 33 8.43 -5.93 5.34
C ASP A 33 9.35 -4.71 5.23
N GLU A 34 9.09 -3.69 6.03
CA GLU A 34 9.66 -2.34 5.87
C GLU A 34 10.54 -1.96 7.05
N ALA A 35 11.76 -1.53 6.76
CA ALA A 35 12.68 -1.07 7.79
C ALA A 35 12.10 0.17 8.49
N ASP A 36 12.29 0.27 9.80
CA ASP A 36 11.91 1.43 10.59
C ASP A 36 12.79 2.61 10.17
N LEU A 37 12.40 3.36 9.15
CA LEU A 37 13.16 4.48 8.62
C LEU A 37 12.22 5.45 7.93
N GLU A 38 12.00 6.58 8.59
CA GLU A 38 11.26 7.71 8.01
C GLU A 38 11.83 9.02 8.55
N THR A 39 12.08 9.98 7.65
CA THR A 39 12.64 11.29 8.02
C THR A 39 11.91 12.45 7.36
N HIS A 40 10.61 12.28 7.11
CA HIS A 40 9.77 13.21 6.35
C HIS A 40 9.84 14.66 6.89
N GLY A 41 9.99 14.85 8.20
CA GLY A 41 10.03 16.18 8.83
C GLY A 41 11.08 17.17 8.28
N PHE A 42 12.15 16.72 7.61
CA PHE A 42 13.10 17.62 6.94
C PHE A 42 12.52 18.32 5.70
N PHE A 43 11.43 17.79 5.12
CA PHE A 43 10.72 18.43 4.02
C PHE A 43 10.24 19.83 4.42
N CYS A 44 9.57 19.95 5.58
CA CYS A 44 9.04 21.22 6.07
C CYS A 44 10.13 22.25 6.32
N ILE A 45 11.30 21.82 6.80
CA ILE A 45 12.46 22.70 7.06
C ILE A 45 12.98 23.28 5.74
N GLU A 46 13.12 22.45 4.72
CA GLU A 46 13.64 22.87 3.41
C GLU A 46 12.60 23.66 2.61
N GLU A 47 11.32 23.32 2.71
CA GLU A 47 10.24 24.08 2.07
C GLU A 47 10.20 25.53 2.57
N GLU A 48 10.34 25.74 3.89
CA GLU A 48 10.39 27.08 4.46
C GLU A 48 11.65 27.85 4.05
N SER A 49 12.75 27.13 3.84
CA SER A 49 14.06 27.68 3.47
C SER A 49 14.20 28.02 1.98
N LEU A 50 13.21 27.66 1.14
CA LEU A 50 13.22 27.95 -0.29
C LEU A 50 13.37 29.45 -0.59
N SER A 51 14.09 29.77 -1.66
CA SER A 51 14.18 31.14 -2.17
C SER A 51 12.80 31.63 -2.65
N PRO A 52 12.54 32.95 -2.69
CA PRO A 52 11.29 33.48 -3.25
C PRO A 52 11.04 33.03 -4.71
N GLU A 53 12.10 32.82 -5.48
CA GLU A 53 12.01 32.29 -6.84
C GLU A 53 11.55 30.83 -6.85
N ASP A 54 12.13 29.99 -5.99
CA ASP A 54 11.78 28.58 -5.91
C ASP A 54 10.37 28.39 -5.34
N LYS A 55 9.95 29.20 -4.36
CA LYS A 55 8.57 29.18 -3.83
C LYS A 55 7.51 29.48 -4.90
N ALA A 56 7.89 30.18 -5.98
CA ALA A 56 6.99 30.47 -7.10
C ALA A 56 6.87 29.34 -8.14
N LYS A 57 7.71 28.29 -8.05
CA LYS A 57 7.67 27.14 -8.98
C LYS A 57 6.46 26.23 -8.73
N PRO A 58 6.01 25.46 -9.74
CA PRO A 58 5.02 24.40 -9.55
C PRO A 58 5.44 23.41 -8.45
N TYR A 59 4.46 22.81 -7.77
CA TYR A 59 4.71 21.90 -6.64
C TYR A 59 5.72 20.78 -6.98
N GLU A 60 5.56 20.11 -8.11
CA GLU A 60 6.46 19.01 -8.52
C GLU A 60 7.91 19.49 -8.72
N GLU A 61 8.12 20.69 -9.26
CA GLU A 61 9.46 21.27 -9.40
C GLU A 61 10.05 21.66 -8.04
N ARG A 62 9.23 22.21 -7.12
CA ARG A 62 9.66 22.51 -5.75
C ARG A 62 10.04 21.25 -5.00
N LYS A 63 9.24 20.19 -5.14
CA LYS A 63 9.45 18.89 -4.47
C LYS A 63 10.84 18.33 -4.77
N LEU A 64 11.29 18.38 -6.03
CA LEU A 64 12.63 17.92 -6.42
C LEU A 64 13.75 18.70 -5.70
N ILE A 65 13.64 20.03 -5.65
CA ILE A 65 14.62 20.89 -4.95
C ILE A 65 14.64 20.58 -3.46
N ILE A 66 13.46 20.46 -2.86
CA ILE A 66 13.30 20.16 -1.43
C ILE A 66 13.88 18.79 -1.10
N HIS A 67 13.57 17.75 -1.88
CA HIS A 67 14.05 16.39 -1.63
C HIS A 67 15.58 16.31 -1.67
N ASP A 68 16.22 16.93 -2.67
CA ASP A 68 17.68 16.96 -2.78
C ASP A 68 18.35 17.69 -1.62
N ALA A 69 17.72 18.74 -1.10
CA ALA A 69 18.23 19.46 0.07
C ALA A 69 17.98 18.67 1.37
N ALA A 70 16.78 18.11 1.52
CA ALA A 70 16.35 17.39 2.71
C ALA A 70 17.15 16.09 2.92
N ALA A 71 17.50 15.40 1.83
CA ALA A 71 18.35 14.20 1.88
C ALA A 71 19.70 14.46 2.57
N LYS A 72 20.28 15.66 2.45
CA LYS A 72 21.60 15.99 3.04
C LYS A 72 21.61 15.99 4.56
N TRP A 73 20.44 16.04 5.20
CA TRP A 73 20.34 15.92 6.65
C TRP A 73 20.62 14.48 7.11
N THR A 74 20.14 13.48 6.36
CA THR A 74 20.13 12.07 6.76
C THR A 74 20.54 11.12 5.62
N SER A 75 19.71 10.93 4.60
CA SER A 75 19.89 9.92 3.53
C SER A 75 21.15 10.07 2.69
N ASP A 76 21.61 11.30 2.51
CA ASP A 76 22.83 11.68 1.79
C ASP A 76 23.89 12.24 2.74
N ASN A 77 23.97 11.67 3.95
CA ASN A 77 24.89 12.11 4.99
C ASN A 77 25.67 10.92 5.59
N PRO A 78 27.02 10.93 5.53
CA PRO A 78 27.82 9.74 5.85
C PRO A 78 27.83 9.42 7.34
N VAL A 79 27.47 10.38 8.19
CA VAL A 79 27.34 10.16 9.63
C VAL A 79 26.19 9.17 9.94
N TRP A 80 25.19 9.10 9.07
CA TRP A 80 24.00 8.25 9.25
C TRP A 80 24.09 6.89 8.58
N GLU A 81 25.10 6.61 7.75
CA GLU A 81 25.23 5.36 6.98
C GLU A 81 25.10 4.12 7.88
N ALA A 82 25.82 4.12 9.00
CA ALA A 82 25.78 3.00 9.95
C ALA A 82 24.38 2.76 10.52
N ALA A 83 23.61 3.81 10.80
CA ALA A 83 22.26 3.71 11.34
C ALA A 83 21.26 3.18 10.30
N TYR A 84 21.38 3.62 9.05
CA TYR A 84 20.56 3.14 7.92
C TYR A 84 20.77 1.65 7.70
N VAL A 85 22.02 1.23 7.56
CA VAL A 85 22.36 -0.19 7.32
C VAL A 85 22.00 -1.06 8.52
N ASP A 86 22.10 -0.54 9.75
CA ASP A 86 21.71 -1.28 10.96
C ASP A 86 20.20 -1.57 11.00
N ARG A 87 19.34 -0.60 10.66
CA ARG A 87 17.88 -0.79 10.57
C ARG A 87 17.49 -1.90 9.59
N MET A 88 18.09 -1.91 8.40
CA MET A 88 17.93 -2.99 7.41
C MET A 88 18.42 -4.34 7.96
N LYS A 89 19.60 -4.36 8.60
CA LYS A 89 20.15 -5.59 9.21
C LYS A 89 19.23 -6.20 10.24
N GLN A 90 18.68 -5.38 11.14
CA GLN A 90 17.84 -5.86 12.24
C GLN A 90 16.54 -6.49 11.72
N MET A 91 15.84 -5.82 10.79
CA MET A 91 14.64 -6.36 10.14
C MET A 91 14.94 -7.70 9.46
N VAL A 92 15.88 -7.71 8.51
CA VAL A 92 16.18 -8.93 7.74
C VAL A 92 16.69 -10.06 8.64
N ALA A 93 17.52 -9.76 9.64
CA ALA A 93 18.01 -10.79 10.56
C ALA A 93 16.87 -11.43 11.37
N ARG A 94 15.84 -10.67 11.74
CA ARG A 94 14.68 -11.16 12.47
C ARG A 94 13.77 -12.01 11.56
N ASP A 95 13.47 -11.51 10.36
CA ASP A 95 12.29 -11.99 9.62
C ASP A 95 12.59 -12.85 8.37
N LYS A 96 13.87 -12.99 7.96
CA LYS A 96 14.30 -13.73 6.75
C LYS A 96 13.75 -15.16 6.57
N ASN A 97 13.31 -15.81 7.64
CA ASN A 97 12.80 -17.18 7.58
C ASN A 97 11.30 -17.28 7.29
N HIS A 98 10.58 -16.15 7.28
CA HIS A 98 9.16 -16.12 6.97
C HIS A 98 8.93 -16.20 5.45
N PRO A 99 8.22 -17.23 4.94
CA PRO A 99 7.89 -17.34 3.52
C PRO A 99 6.86 -16.28 3.07
N CYS A 100 6.05 -15.72 3.97
CA CYS A 100 5.15 -14.64 3.62
C CYS A 100 5.90 -13.38 3.16
N VAL A 101 7.11 -13.14 3.67
CA VAL A 101 7.92 -11.99 3.29
C VAL A 101 8.49 -12.22 1.90
N ILE A 102 8.03 -11.43 0.92
CA ILE A 102 8.48 -11.51 -0.47
C ILE A 102 9.36 -10.33 -0.87
N MET A 103 9.34 -9.26 -0.08
CA MET A 103 9.98 -8.01 -0.42
C MET A 103 10.47 -7.30 0.84
N TRP A 104 11.67 -6.73 0.77
CA TRP A 104 12.23 -5.84 1.78
C TRP A 104 12.06 -4.40 1.33
N SER A 105 11.41 -3.57 2.14
CA SER A 105 11.34 -2.13 1.90
C SER A 105 12.39 -1.40 2.73
N LEU A 106 13.13 -0.48 2.12
CA LEU A 106 14.23 0.24 2.77
C LEU A 106 13.75 1.30 3.76
N GLY A 107 12.46 1.62 3.78
CA GLY A 107 11.87 2.67 4.61
C GLY A 107 10.75 3.40 3.86
N ASN A 108 10.34 4.54 4.40
CA ASN A 108 9.30 5.40 3.84
C ASN A 108 9.71 6.87 3.96
N GLU A 109 9.37 7.69 2.96
CA GLU A 109 9.51 9.16 2.98
C GLU A 109 10.78 9.70 3.66
N ALA A 110 11.91 9.03 3.42
CA ALA A 110 13.23 9.40 3.94
C ALA A 110 14.08 10.10 2.87
N PHE A 111 13.47 10.58 1.78
CA PHE A 111 14.18 11.10 0.59
C PHE A 111 15.12 10.05 -0.02
N TYR A 112 15.99 10.43 -0.95
CA TYR A 112 16.95 9.48 -1.53
C TYR A 112 18.38 9.98 -1.39
N GLY A 113 19.32 9.05 -1.18
CA GLY A 113 20.74 9.35 -0.97
C GLY A 113 21.56 8.07 -0.83
N PHE A 114 22.89 8.20 -0.77
CA PHE A 114 23.78 7.02 -0.84
C PHE A 114 23.61 6.03 0.34
N ASN A 115 22.99 6.43 1.45
CA ASN A 115 22.72 5.50 2.55
C ASN A 115 21.69 4.41 2.14
N HIS A 116 20.77 4.71 1.23
CA HIS A 116 19.88 3.70 0.65
C HIS A 116 20.65 2.71 -0.24
N GLN A 117 21.66 3.19 -0.97
CA GLN A 117 22.58 2.31 -1.71
C GLN A 117 23.33 1.36 -0.78
N ALA A 118 23.83 1.85 0.35
CA ALA A 118 24.48 1.01 1.34
C ALA A 118 23.52 -0.07 1.92
N MET A 119 22.24 0.28 2.14
CA MET A 119 21.23 -0.69 2.58
C MET A 119 20.92 -1.74 1.50
N TYR A 120 20.74 -1.32 0.25
CA TYR A 120 20.49 -2.22 -0.89
C TYR A 120 21.66 -3.17 -1.12
N ASP A 121 22.90 -2.66 -1.15
CA ASP A 121 24.11 -3.46 -1.35
C ASP A 121 24.26 -4.52 -0.26
N TRP A 122 23.99 -4.14 0.99
CA TRP A 122 23.97 -5.10 2.09
C TRP A 122 22.85 -6.13 1.93
N GLY A 123 21.64 -5.68 1.62
CA GLY A 123 20.46 -6.53 1.42
C GLY A 123 20.69 -7.57 0.34
N LYS A 124 21.12 -7.15 -0.86
CA LYS A 124 21.43 -8.04 -1.98
C LYS A 124 22.58 -8.99 -1.72
N LYS A 125 23.55 -8.60 -0.89
CA LYS A 125 24.61 -9.50 -0.47
C LYS A 125 24.13 -10.57 0.51
N TYR A 126 23.17 -10.24 1.38
CA TYR A 126 22.72 -11.11 2.47
C TYR A 126 21.55 -12.02 2.06
N ASP A 127 20.57 -11.47 1.34
CA ASP A 127 19.38 -12.16 0.85
C ASP A 127 19.12 -11.77 -0.63
N PRO A 128 19.81 -12.42 -1.59
CA PRO A 128 19.71 -12.07 -3.01
C PRO A 128 18.35 -12.48 -3.64
N ASP A 129 17.60 -13.36 -2.99
CA ASP A 129 16.41 -14.01 -3.57
C ASP A 129 15.15 -13.13 -3.47
N ARG A 130 15.09 -12.23 -2.49
CA ARG A 130 13.97 -11.30 -2.31
C ARG A 130 14.20 -9.96 -3.00
N THR A 131 13.11 -9.36 -3.48
CA THR A 131 13.12 -8.03 -4.08
C THR A 131 13.29 -6.94 -3.02
N ILE A 132 13.97 -5.86 -3.37
CA ILE A 132 14.11 -4.67 -2.54
C ILE A 132 13.29 -3.53 -3.14
N HIS A 133 12.52 -2.87 -2.29
CA HIS A 133 11.64 -1.75 -2.59
C HIS A 133 12.07 -0.49 -1.84
N TYR A 134 11.88 0.66 -2.47
CA TYR A 134 11.93 1.97 -1.84
C TYR A 134 11.31 3.00 -2.79
N GLU A 135 10.28 3.71 -2.36
CA GLU A 135 9.58 4.69 -3.21
C GLU A 135 10.39 5.96 -3.45
N GLY A 136 11.15 6.42 -2.44
CA GLY A 136 11.91 7.66 -2.53
C GLY A 136 12.98 7.65 -3.63
N ASP A 137 13.39 6.48 -4.12
CA ASP A 137 14.22 6.33 -5.32
C ASP A 137 13.36 6.37 -6.60
N ILE A 138 12.94 7.58 -6.98
CA ILE A 138 12.05 7.84 -8.12
C ILE A 138 12.57 7.36 -9.48
N HIS A 139 13.87 7.05 -9.57
CA HIS A 139 14.52 6.54 -10.78
C HIS A 139 14.79 5.04 -10.72
N ALA A 140 14.40 4.38 -9.64
CA ALA A 140 14.63 2.97 -9.36
C ALA A 140 16.09 2.57 -9.62
N GLN A 141 17.07 3.36 -9.15
CA GLN A 141 18.50 3.08 -9.31
C GLN A 141 18.96 1.94 -8.39
N THR A 142 18.34 1.83 -7.23
CA THR A 142 18.80 1.08 -6.05
C THR A 142 17.67 0.24 -5.43
N VAL A 143 16.81 -0.27 -6.30
CA VAL A 143 15.64 -1.09 -5.98
C VAL A 143 15.35 -2.01 -7.17
N ASP A 144 14.54 -3.04 -6.98
CA ASP A 144 14.25 -4.02 -8.05
C ASP A 144 12.96 -3.72 -8.82
N LEU A 145 12.20 -2.72 -8.38
CA LEU A 145 10.94 -2.29 -8.98
C LEU A 145 10.73 -0.79 -8.79
N PHE A 146 9.94 -0.18 -9.66
CA PHE A 146 9.42 1.16 -9.44
C PHE A 146 8.32 1.12 -8.39
N SER A 147 8.22 2.18 -7.59
CA SER A 147 7.11 2.38 -6.68
C SER A 147 6.68 3.84 -6.71
N LEU A 148 5.39 4.10 -6.51
CA LEU A 148 4.83 5.43 -6.41
C LEU A 148 3.74 5.46 -5.34
N MET A 149 3.65 6.59 -4.63
CA MET A 149 2.53 6.91 -3.74
C MET A 149 1.52 7.81 -4.46
N TYR A 150 0.25 7.40 -4.47
CA TYR A 150 -0.89 8.18 -4.98
C TYR A 150 -0.78 8.73 -6.43
N PRO A 151 -0.21 8.00 -7.41
CA PRO A 151 -0.10 8.52 -8.76
C PRO A 151 -1.46 8.68 -9.41
N LYS A 152 -1.62 9.72 -10.23
CA LYS A 152 -2.78 9.83 -11.11
C LYS A 152 -2.77 8.71 -12.16
N LEU A 153 -3.96 8.35 -12.68
CA LEU A 153 -4.12 7.27 -13.65
C LEU A 153 -3.37 7.48 -14.97
N ASP A 154 -3.14 8.74 -15.38
CA ASP A 154 -2.34 9.09 -16.55
C ASP A 154 -0.86 8.72 -16.37
N ILE A 155 -0.27 8.96 -15.19
CA ILE A 155 1.10 8.54 -14.86
C ILE A 155 1.26 7.02 -15.05
N LEU A 156 0.28 6.23 -14.62
CA LEU A 156 0.31 4.78 -14.78
C LEU A 156 0.21 4.33 -16.24
N ARG A 157 -0.61 5.01 -17.04
CA ARG A 157 -0.72 4.76 -18.47
C ARG A 157 0.58 5.11 -19.19
N ASP A 158 1.16 6.26 -18.87
CA ASP A 158 2.41 6.73 -19.46
C ASP A 158 3.56 5.78 -19.11
N PHE A 159 3.64 5.31 -17.85
CA PHE A 159 4.61 4.29 -17.47
C PHE A 159 4.43 3.00 -18.27
N ALA A 160 3.19 2.50 -18.37
CA ALA A 160 2.91 1.26 -19.08
C ALA A 160 3.16 1.33 -20.60
N ASP A 161 2.85 2.46 -21.23
CA ASP A 161 3.06 2.67 -22.67
C ASP A 161 4.56 2.84 -23.01
N ASN A 162 5.38 3.23 -22.04
CA ASN A 162 6.83 3.44 -22.21
C ASN A 162 7.69 2.41 -21.44
N TRP A 163 7.08 1.32 -20.97
CA TRP A 163 7.77 0.33 -20.15
C TRP A 163 8.88 -0.37 -20.96
N ASP A 164 10.10 -0.38 -20.41
CA ASP A 164 11.28 -0.97 -21.06
C ASP A 164 11.49 -2.46 -20.75
N GLU A 165 10.47 -3.11 -20.19
CA GLU A 165 10.44 -4.54 -19.79
C GLU A 165 11.45 -4.95 -18.70
N LYS A 166 12.10 -4.00 -18.00
CA LYS A 166 13.11 -4.35 -16.98
C LYS A 166 12.58 -4.42 -15.56
N LYS A 167 11.83 -3.39 -15.13
CA LYS A 167 11.34 -3.27 -13.75
C LYS A 167 9.84 -3.01 -13.77
N PRO A 168 9.03 -3.79 -13.03
CA PRO A 168 7.62 -3.50 -12.88
C PRO A 168 7.41 -2.30 -11.95
N MET A 169 6.15 -1.87 -11.83
CA MET A 169 5.70 -0.85 -10.89
C MET A 169 4.66 -1.43 -9.94
N VAL A 170 4.79 -1.08 -8.67
CA VAL A 170 3.73 -1.24 -7.65
C VAL A 170 3.35 0.12 -7.10
N LEU A 171 2.19 0.22 -6.46
CA LEU A 171 1.82 1.38 -5.65
C LEU A 171 1.95 1.02 -4.19
N CYS A 172 3.03 1.43 -3.51
CA CYS A 172 3.16 1.18 -2.07
C CYS A 172 2.07 1.89 -1.26
N GLU A 173 1.46 2.94 -1.83
CA GLU A 173 0.25 3.59 -1.33
C GLU A 173 -0.62 4.07 -2.48
N PHE A 174 -1.91 3.75 -2.44
CA PHE A 174 -2.91 4.35 -3.31
C PHE A 174 -4.25 4.42 -2.59
N ALA A 175 -5.21 5.09 -3.23
CA ALA A 175 -6.60 5.08 -2.77
C ALA A 175 -6.77 5.46 -1.29
N HIS A 176 -6.27 6.64 -0.90
CA HIS A 176 -6.38 7.17 0.45
C HIS A 176 -7.82 7.08 1.00
N ALA A 177 -8.02 6.35 2.10
CA ALA A 177 -9.31 5.90 2.60
C ALA A 177 -9.92 6.82 3.68
N MET A 178 -9.35 8.02 3.87
CA MET A 178 -9.85 9.03 4.80
C MET A 178 -11.30 9.45 4.57
N GLY A 179 -12.07 9.32 5.65
CA GLY A 179 -13.47 9.73 5.70
C GLY A 179 -14.38 8.88 4.80
N ASN A 180 -14.96 9.52 3.77
CA ASN A 180 -15.86 8.87 2.83
C ASN A 180 -15.14 8.63 1.50
N GLY A 181 -14.54 7.45 1.38
CA GLY A 181 -13.76 7.00 0.24
C GLY A 181 -13.27 5.56 0.47
N PRO A 182 -12.32 5.07 -0.34
CA PRO A 182 -11.75 5.72 -1.52
C PRO A 182 -12.59 5.53 -2.79
N GLY A 183 -12.47 6.48 -3.73
CA GLY A 183 -13.07 6.40 -5.06
C GLY A 183 -12.12 5.83 -6.12
N ALA A 184 -12.61 5.66 -7.35
CA ALA A 184 -11.84 5.26 -8.53
C ALA A 184 -11.11 3.89 -8.49
N MET A 185 -11.49 3.01 -7.56
CA MET A 185 -10.87 1.68 -7.43
C MET A 185 -10.99 0.84 -8.71
N LYS A 186 -12.10 0.96 -9.43
CA LYS A 186 -12.31 0.24 -10.67
C LYS A 186 -11.25 0.61 -11.72
N GLU A 187 -10.98 1.90 -11.88
CA GLU A 187 -10.07 2.44 -12.89
C GLU A 187 -8.61 2.03 -12.63
N TYR A 188 -8.16 2.03 -11.38
CA TYR A 188 -6.83 1.49 -11.03
C TYR A 188 -6.74 -0.01 -11.36
N LEU A 189 -7.74 -0.79 -10.93
CA LEU A 189 -7.75 -2.24 -11.12
C LEU A 189 -7.80 -2.61 -12.62
N GLU A 190 -8.55 -1.87 -13.43
CA GLU A 190 -8.55 -2.03 -14.89
C GLU A 190 -7.17 -1.83 -15.50
N LEU A 191 -6.38 -0.86 -15.02
CA LEU A 191 -4.99 -0.66 -15.47
C LEU A 191 -4.09 -1.81 -15.03
N PHE A 192 -4.17 -2.23 -13.77
CA PHE A 192 -3.36 -3.34 -13.23
C PHE A 192 -3.57 -4.64 -14.02
N TYR A 193 -4.82 -4.98 -14.35
CA TYR A 193 -5.11 -6.21 -15.12
C TYR A 193 -4.85 -6.06 -16.62
N LYS A 194 -4.78 -4.83 -17.15
CA LYS A 194 -4.52 -4.59 -18.58
C LYS A 194 -3.02 -4.60 -18.90
N HIS A 195 -2.18 -4.15 -17.99
CA HIS A 195 -0.75 -3.93 -18.23
C HIS A 195 0.10 -4.78 -17.26
N PRO A 196 0.81 -5.82 -17.74
CA PRO A 196 1.60 -6.73 -16.87
C PRO A 196 2.67 -6.04 -16.01
N CYS A 197 3.14 -4.86 -16.44
CA CYS A 197 4.12 -4.07 -15.70
C CYS A 197 3.54 -3.37 -14.46
N LEU A 198 2.22 -3.25 -14.34
CA LEU A 198 1.55 -2.61 -13.21
C LEU A 198 1.02 -3.70 -12.26
N GLN A 199 1.77 -4.04 -11.22
CA GLN A 199 1.52 -5.23 -10.39
C GLN A 199 0.58 -5.00 -9.19
N GLY A 200 -0.19 -3.91 -9.21
CA GLY A 200 -1.13 -3.57 -8.15
C GLY A 200 -0.56 -2.62 -7.11
N GLY A 201 -1.13 -2.64 -5.90
CA GLY A 201 -0.71 -1.77 -4.82
C GLY A 201 -1.43 -2.00 -3.48
N TRP A 202 -1.02 -1.22 -2.47
CA TRP A 202 -1.54 -1.27 -1.10
C TRP A 202 -2.38 -0.03 -0.80
N VAL A 203 -3.63 -0.24 -0.38
CA VAL A 203 -4.52 0.88 -0.02
C VAL A 203 -4.02 1.54 1.26
N TRP A 204 -3.97 2.87 1.27
CA TRP A 204 -3.73 3.66 2.48
C TRP A 204 -5.05 4.04 3.17
N GLU A 205 -5.36 3.58 4.38
CA GLU A 205 -4.69 2.50 5.11
C GLU A 205 -5.69 1.51 5.72
N TRP A 206 -5.22 0.58 6.56
CA TRP A 206 -6.09 -0.48 7.08
C TRP A 206 -7.12 0.07 8.07
N ALA A 207 -6.69 0.76 9.14
CA ALA A 207 -7.54 1.15 10.26
C ALA A 207 -7.31 2.60 10.67
N ASN A 208 -8.37 3.29 11.11
CA ASN A 208 -8.21 4.59 11.76
C ASN A 208 -7.45 4.44 13.09
N HIS A 209 -6.57 5.39 13.42
CA HIS A 209 -5.82 5.38 14.69
C HIS A 209 -6.42 6.28 15.78
N GLY A 210 -7.72 6.55 15.71
CA GLY A 210 -8.42 7.25 16.79
C GLY A 210 -8.38 6.49 18.12
N LEU A 211 -8.20 7.21 19.23
CA LEU A 211 -8.15 6.65 20.59
C LEU A 211 -9.50 6.82 21.29
N GLU A 212 -10.03 5.75 21.91
CA GLU A 212 -11.28 5.87 22.68
C GLU A 212 -11.10 6.84 23.85
N THR A 213 -11.93 7.86 23.90
CA THR A 213 -11.96 8.88 24.96
C THR A 213 -13.40 9.31 25.24
N THR A 214 -13.58 10.24 26.18
CA THR A 214 -14.89 10.66 26.67
C THR A 214 -15.04 12.18 26.57
N SER A 215 -16.16 12.63 26.01
CA SER A 215 -16.48 14.06 25.90
C SER A 215 -16.85 14.69 27.25
N ALA A 216 -16.95 16.03 27.30
CA ALA A 216 -17.38 16.75 28.50
C ALA A 216 -18.79 16.34 28.99
N ASP A 217 -19.64 15.87 28.07
CA ASP A 217 -21.00 15.39 28.35
C ASP A 217 -21.06 13.91 28.76
N GLY A 218 -19.92 13.20 28.78
CA GLY A 218 -19.81 11.80 29.19
C GLY A 218 -19.96 10.77 28.06
N GLU A 219 -20.11 11.21 26.82
CA GLU A 219 -20.24 10.33 25.65
C GLU A 219 -18.86 9.83 25.18
N LYS A 220 -18.75 8.52 24.90
CA LYS A 220 -17.55 7.91 24.33
C LYS A 220 -17.41 8.24 22.85
N TYR A 221 -16.19 8.55 22.41
CA TYR A 221 -15.85 8.74 20.99
C TYR A 221 -14.40 8.35 20.73
N TYR A 222 -14.00 8.31 19.45
CA TYR A 222 -12.61 8.14 19.05
C TYR A 222 -11.99 9.51 18.76
N GLY A 223 -11.11 9.96 19.64
CA GLY A 223 -10.40 11.24 19.50
C GLY A 223 -9.17 11.12 18.59
N TYR A 224 -8.76 12.24 18.03
CA TYR A 224 -7.62 12.40 17.12
C TYR A 224 -6.75 13.60 17.54
N GLY A 225 -5.83 14.06 16.67
CA GLY A 225 -4.94 15.18 16.98
C GLY A 225 -5.69 16.42 17.46
N GLY A 226 -5.25 17.02 18.56
CA GLY A 226 -5.90 18.16 19.21
C GLY A 226 -6.92 17.80 20.29
N ASP A 227 -7.39 16.55 20.38
CA ASP A 227 -8.27 16.09 21.48
C ASP A 227 -7.50 15.80 22.78
N PHE A 228 -6.16 15.81 22.74
CA PHE A 228 -5.29 15.43 23.86
C PHE A 228 -4.40 16.58 24.36
N SER A 229 -4.77 17.83 24.05
CA SER A 229 -4.01 19.05 24.40
C SER A 229 -2.59 19.07 23.80
N ASP A 230 -2.42 18.40 22.66
CA ASP A 230 -1.21 18.30 21.87
C ASP A 230 -1.11 19.46 20.86
N GLU A 231 0.02 20.16 20.87
CA GLU A 231 0.34 21.26 19.96
C GLU A 231 1.83 21.21 19.56
N PRO A 232 2.18 21.14 18.26
CA PRO A 232 1.27 21.11 17.10
C PRO A 232 0.55 19.75 16.94
N ASN A 233 -0.50 19.72 16.12
CA ASN A 233 -1.21 18.50 15.70
C ASN A 233 -1.75 18.61 14.25
N ASP A 234 -2.01 17.46 13.63
CA ASP A 234 -2.53 17.35 12.25
C ASP A 234 -4.01 16.92 12.20
N GLY A 235 -4.74 17.14 13.30
CA GLY A 235 -6.18 16.92 13.39
C GLY A 235 -6.62 15.51 13.00
N THR A 236 -7.53 15.43 12.02
CA THR A 236 -8.19 14.19 11.60
C THR A 236 -7.37 13.34 10.63
N PHE A 237 -6.16 13.75 10.24
CA PHE A 237 -5.41 13.06 9.19
C PHE A 237 -5.13 11.59 9.49
N VAL A 238 -5.10 11.21 10.78
CA VAL A 238 -4.95 9.84 11.29
C VAL A 238 -6.25 8.97 11.24
N MET A 239 -7.32 9.51 10.68
CA MET A 239 -8.63 8.86 10.52
C MET A 239 -8.86 8.44 9.06
N ASP A 240 -7.93 7.64 8.56
CA ASP A 240 -7.64 7.33 7.16
C ASP A 240 -7.72 5.84 6.79
N GLY A 241 -8.43 5.04 7.59
CA GLY A 241 -8.56 3.60 7.43
C GLY A 241 -9.80 3.11 6.67
N LEU A 242 -9.63 1.95 6.03
CA LEU A 242 -10.72 1.11 5.48
C LEU A 242 -11.61 0.50 6.57
N VAL A 243 -11.13 0.41 7.81
CA VAL A 243 -11.92 0.11 9.00
C VAL A 243 -11.81 1.23 10.02
N ARG A 244 -12.83 1.35 10.87
CA ARG A 244 -12.83 2.31 11.97
C ARG A 244 -11.83 1.88 13.06
N SER A 245 -11.64 2.73 14.08
CA SER A 245 -10.74 2.47 15.21
C SER A 245 -11.08 1.20 16.00
N ASP A 246 -12.34 0.77 15.99
CA ASP A 246 -12.79 -0.50 16.59
C ASP A 246 -12.76 -1.69 15.61
N HIS A 247 -12.16 -1.51 14.43
CA HIS A 247 -12.16 -2.42 13.30
C HIS A 247 -13.54 -2.76 12.71
N SER A 248 -14.57 -1.97 13.01
CA SER A 248 -15.84 -2.07 12.29
C SER A 248 -15.67 -1.61 10.84
N ILE A 249 -16.38 -2.28 9.94
CA ILE A 249 -16.24 -2.10 8.49
C ILE A 249 -16.71 -0.70 8.08
N ALA A 250 -15.86 0.05 7.36
CA ALA A 250 -16.26 1.26 6.67
C ALA A 250 -16.77 0.93 5.24
N PRO A 251 -17.60 1.80 4.62
CA PRO A 251 -18.10 1.58 3.26
C PRO A 251 -16.99 1.35 2.22
N GLY A 252 -15.85 2.01 2.36
CA GLY A 252 -14.69 1.85 1.47
C GLY A 252 -14.19 0.41 1.37
N LEU A 253 -14.19 -0.35 2.48
CA LEU A 253 -13.77 -1.75 2.48
C LEU A 253 -14.75 -2.67 1.74
N VAL A 254 -16.05 -2.33 1.74
CA VAL A 254 -17.07 -3.09 1.01
C VAL A 254 -16.86 -2.94 -0.50
N GLU A 255 -16.63 -1.71 -0.96
CA GLU A 255 -16.30 -1.42 -2.36
C GLU A 255 -14.96 -2.04 -2.76
N TYR A 256 -13.95 -1.96 -1.88
CA TYR A 256 -12.64 -2.54 -2.16
C TYR A 256 -12.71 -4.07 -2.32
N LYS A 257 -13.43 -4.77 -1.43
CA LYS A 257 -13.67 -6.22 -1.54
C LYS A 257 -14.24 -6.60 -2.91
N LYS A 258 -15.17 -5.81 -3.44
CA LYS A 258 -15.76 -6.04 -4.76
C LYS A 258 -14.77 -5.73 -5.88
N ALA A 259 -14.03 -4.62 -5.78
CA ALA A 259 -13.06 -4.20 -6.78
C ALA A 259 -11.95 -5.24 -7.01
N ILE A 260 -11.51 -5.91 -5.95
CA ILE A 260 -10.43 -6.93 -6.01
C ILE A 260 -10.95 -8.37 -6.03
N GLU A 261 -12.24 -8.60 -6.33
CA GLU A 261 -12.77 -9.96 -6.34
C GLU A 261 -12.01 -10.88 -7.32
N PRO A 262 -11.61 -12.09 -6.90
CA PRO A 262 -10.81 -12.98 -7.73
C PRO A 262 -11.64 -13.70 -8.80
N VAL A 263 -12.97 -13.62 -8.73
CA VAL A 263 -13.88 -14.18 -9.74
C VAL A 263 -14.82 -13.09 -10.20
N GLN A 264 -14.60 -12.60 -11.41
CA GLN A 264 -15.34 -11.46 -11.95
C GLN A 264 -16.41 -11.94 -12.94
N LEU A 265 -17.66 -11.54 -12.73
CA LEU A 265 -18.72 -11.69 -13.73
C LEU A 265 -18.53 -10.64 -14.83
N VAL A 266 -18.28 -11.07 -16.06
CA VAL A 266 -18.09 -10.20 -17.23
C VAL A 266 -19.39 -9.98 -17.98
N ALA A 267 -20.18 -11.05 -18.14
CA ALA A 267 -21.46 -11.00 -18.84
C ALA A 267 -22.40 -12.07 -18.29
N GLY A 268 -23.71 -11.82 -18.34
CA GLY A 268 -24.72 -12.77 -17.89
C GLY A 268 -26.01 -12.68 -18.70
N SER A 269 -26.66 -13.82 -18.86
CA SER A 269 -28.01 -13.98 -19.39
C SER A 269 -28.80 -14.91 -18.48
N THR A 270 -30.06 -15.18 -18.83
CA THR A 270 -30.89 -16.16 -18.11
C THR A 270 -30.41 -17.61 -18.27
N THR A 271 -29.52 -17.89 -19.23
CA THR A 271 -29.07 -19.25 -19.57
C THR A 271 -27.57 -19.47 -19.41
N SER A 272 -26.77 -18.40 -19.38
CA SER A 272 -25.31 -18.49 -19.34
C SER A 272 -24.67 -17.29 -18.66
N VAL A 273 -23.53 -17.50 -18.00
CA VAL A 273 -22.67 -16.44 -17.49
C VAL A 273 -21.25 -16.63 -18.02
N THR A 274 -20.54 -15.52 -18.21
CA THR A 274 -19.11 -15.51 -18.51
C THR A 274 -18.39 -14.93 -17.31
N VAL A 275 -17.45 -15.68 -16.77
CA VAL A 275 -16.62 -15.28 -15.62
C VAL A 275 -15.15 -15.30 -15.99
N VAL A 276 -14.36 -14.48 -15.29
CA VAL A 276 -12.89 -14.52 -15.32
C VAL A 276 -12.39 -15.05 -13.99
N ASN A 277 -11.49 -16.04 -14.04
CA ASN A 277 -10.72 -16.50 -12.89
C ASN A 277 -9.43 -15.68 -12.78
N ARG A 278 -9.27 -14.96 -11.68
CA ARG A 278 -8.08 -14.15 -11.34
C ARG A 278 -7.28 -14.74 -10.16
N TYR A 279 -7.57 -15.96 -9.72
CA TYR A 279 -6.65 -16.66 -8.84
C TYR A 279 -5.37 -17.00 -9.60
N ASP A 280 -4.22 -16.74 -8.99
CA ASP A 280 -2.91 -17.05 -9.60
C ASP A 280 -2.62 -18.56 -9.62
N PHE A 281 -3.05 -19.28 -8.57
CA PHE A 281 -2.71 -20.70 -8.37
C PHE A 281 -3.93 -21.64 -8.31
N SER A 282 -5.13 -21.09 -8.10
CA SER A 282 -6.34 -21.90 -7.84
C SER A 282 -7.25 -21.96 -9.07
N THR A 283 -7.83 -23.13 -9.31
CA THR A 283 -9.00 -23.26 -10.19
C THR A 283 -10.26 -22.78 -9.46
N LEU A 284 -11.39 -22.73 -10.16
CA LEU A 284 -12.68 -22.38 -9.57
C LEU A 284 -13.37 -23.58 -8.86
N GLU A 285 -12.77 -24.77 -8.86
CA GLU A 285 -13.38 -26.02 -8.33
C GLU A 285 -13.74 -25.96 -6.84
N HIS A 286 -13.08 -25.08 -6.09
CA HIS A 286 -13.33 -24.88 -4.66
C HIS A 286 -14.53 -23.97 -4.35
N LEU A 287 -15.21 -23.45 -5.39
CA LEU A 287 -16.32 -22.50 -5.24
C LEU A 287 -17.65 -23.12 -5.68
N ASP A 288 -18.71 -22.78 -4.94
CA ASP A 288 -20.09 -23.05 -5.31
C ASP A 288 -20.68 -21.85 -6.06
N CYS A 289 -21.30 -22.12 -7.22
CA CYS A 289 -22.00 -21.11 -8.01
C CYS A 289 -23.49 -21.11 -7.67
N HIS A 290 -23.98 -19.98 -7.16
CA HIS A 290 -25.38 -19.74 -6.88
C HIS A 290 -25.92 -18.66 -7.82
N LEU A 291 -27.03 -18.95 -8.49
CA LEU A 291 -27.77 -17.99 -9.30
C LEU A 291 -29.12 -17.74 -8.64
N SER A 292 -29.46 -16.47 -8.40
CA SER A 292 -30.78 -16.09 -7.89
C SER A 292 -31.50 -15.17 -8.87
N ILE A 293 -32.76 -15.48 -9.18
CA ILE A 293 -33.67 -14.60 -9.92
C ILE A 293 -34.56 -13.92 -8.88
N ILE A 294 -34.49 -12.60 -8.83
CA ILE A 294 -35.20 -11.77 -7.85
C ILE A 294 -36.05 -10.75 -8.60
N GLY A 295 -37.33 -10.67 -8.26
CA GLY A 295 -38.31 -9.69 -8.74
C GLY A 295 -39.40 -9.47 -7.70
N ASP A 296 -40.32 -8.54 -7.91
CA ASP A 296 -41.35 -8.14 -6.93
C ASP A 296 -42.11 -9.35 -6.34
N GLY A 297 -41.71 -9.80 -5.15
CA GLY A 297 -42.28 -10.96 -4.45
C GLY A 297 -41.79 -12.34 -4.93
N LEU A 298 -40.87 -12.41 -5.88
CA LEU A 298 -40.26 -13.64 -6.39
C LEU A 298 -38.78 -13.71 -6.00
N SER A 299 -38.40 -14.79 -5.31
CA SER A 299 -37.00 -15.17 -5.10
C SER A 299 -36.85 -16.65 -5.39
N GLN A 300 -36.10 -16.99 -6.44
CA GLN A 300 -35.74 -18.37 -6.78
C GLN A 300 -34.22 -18.49 -6.88
N THR A 301 -33.66 -19.46 -6.16
CA THR A 301 -32.21 -19.72 -6.16
C THR A 301 -31.93 -21.09 -6.76
N PHE A 302 -30.99 -21.12 -7.70
CA PHE A 302 -30.49 -22.30 -8.36
C PHE A 302 -29.04 -22.51 -7.92
N GLN A 303 -28.70 -23.73 -7.51
CA GLN A 303 -27.33 -24.14 -7.24
C GLN A 303 -26.93 -25.14 -8.32
N LYS A 304 -25.79 -24.91 -8.97
CA LYS A 304 -25.23 -25.86 -9.92
C LYS A 304 -23.75 -26.01 -9.62
N ALA A 305 -23.29 -27.25 -9.50
CA ALA A 305 -21.85 -27.53 -9.50
C ALA A 305 -21.28 -27.00 -10.84
N PRO A 306 -20.23 -26.16 -10.81
CA PRO A 306 -19.69 -25.60 -12.03
C PRO A 306 -19.23 -26.73 -12.96
N THR A 307 -19.68 -26.67 -14.21
CA THR A 307 -19.25 -27.58 -15.28
C THR A 307 -18.39 -26.74 -16.21
N TYR A 308 -17.07 -26.90 -16.10
CA TYR A 308 -16.11 -26.18 -16.92
C TYR A 308 -16.02 -26.85 -18.30
N SER A 309 -16.13 -26.05 -19.37
CA SER A 309 -15.89 -26.48 -20.75
C SER A 309 -14.66 -25.80 -21.31
#